data_AF-A0A968SVH5-F1
#
_entry.id   AF-A0A968SVH5-F1
#
_cell.length_a   1.000
_cell.length_b   1.000
_cell.length_c   1.000
_cell.angle_alpha   90.00
_cell.angle_beta   90.00
_cell.angle_gamma   90.00
#
_symmetry.space_group_name_H-M   'P 1'
#
loop_
_entity.id
_entity.type
_entity.pdbx_description
1 polymer ?
#
loop_
_entity_poly.entity_id
_entity_poly.type
_entity_poly.pdbx_seq_one_letter_code
_entity_poly.pdbx_strand_id
1 'polypeptide(L)'
;EPRTQNSEPRTQNPEPRTESPEPRTQNVGSMQNRELKTWEPGNLGTWEPGNIDEWRSVLNPQPSALSPHPSALHLLVRTAEQLEAAIELRPASITLDYLELYGLTPAVEQVYAAGIEARVASPRVLKPDEQRVVRFLLKLGCPILVRSSGLLYALQQEDRPVLIGDFSLNASNSLSARSLLALGLERLAPTHDLNAAQIADLARAIGGERIEAIVYQHLPVFHTEHCVFCRFLSTGTSYKDCGHPCEQHRVALRDEHGRAHPVIADVGCRNTVFGAEAQEASRHLDELVGAGIRHVRLEFVHETADEVRIVGTAFRAALHKEISLSELGTRLRASAPQGTTEGSLFVPGNYLTIPLMQ
;
A
#
# COMPACT_ATOMS: atom_id res chain seq x y z
N GLU A 1 25.03 37.88 -42.16
CA GLU A 1 23.83 37.35 -42.84
C GLU A 1 24.27 36.29 -43.85
N PRO A 2 23.45 35.26 -44.15
CA PRO A 2 22.04 35.15 -43.81
C PRO A 2 21.76 34.17 -42.68
N ARG A 3 20.85 34.58 -41.80
CA ARG A 3 20.16 33.76 -40.81
C ARG A 3 19.10 32.95 -41.54
N THR A 4 19.17 31.63 -41.49
CA THR A 4 18.05 30.76 -41.85
C THR A 4 17.02 30.79 -40.72
N GLN A 5 15.93 31.51 -40.96
CA GLN A 5 14.74 31.50 -40.12
C GLN A 5 14.03 30.16 -40.34
N ASN A 6 13.95 29.33 -39.30
CA ASN A 6 13.04 28.19 -39.29
C ASN A 6 11.73 28.67 -38.63
N SER A 7 10.70 28.84 -39.45
CA SER A 7 9.35 29.18 -39.03
C SER A 7 8.64 27.92 -38.52
N GLU A 8 8.43 27.81 -37.21
CA GLU A 8 7.53 26.83 -36.62
C GLU A 8 6.06 27.15 -36.99
N PRO A 9 5.27 26.20 -37.52
CA PRO A 9 3.84 26.40 -37.67
C PRO A 9 3.15 26.19 -36.31
N ARG A 10 2.67 27.28 -35.70
CA ARG A 10 1.68 27.24 -34.62
C ARG A 10 0.38 26.65 -35.14
N THR A 11 0.10 25.39 -34.82
CA THR A 11 -1.23 24.80 -34.99
C THR A 11 -2.16 25.33 -33.88
N GLN A 12 -3.06 26.23 -34.26
CA GLN A 12 -4.21 26.61 -33.44
C GLN A 12 -5.20 25.45 -33.47
N ASN A 13 -5.41 24.77 -32.34
CA ASN A 13 -6.44 23.75 -32.21
C ASN A 13 -7.68 24.41 -31.57
N PRO A 14 -8.82 24.52 -32.27
CA PRO A 14 -10.03 25.07 -31.68
C PRO A 14 -10.70 24.03 -30.76
N GLU A 15 -10.90 24.38 -29.50
CA GLU A 15 -11.70 23.58 -28.55
C GLU A 15 -13.15 23.48 -29.04
N PRO A 16 -13.74 22.27 -29.15
CA PRO A 16 -15.17 22.15 -29.41
C PRO A 16 -15.95 22.36 -28.10
N ARG A 17 -16.65 23.48 -27.99
CA ARG A 17 -17.72 23.69 -27.00
C ARG A 17 -18.92 22.81 -27.40
N THR A 18 -19.13 21.73 -26.68
CA THR A 18 -20.39 20.98 -26.73
C THR A 18 -21.29 21.41 -25.57
N GLU A 19 -22.25 22.29 -25.85
CA GLU A 19 -23.45 22.45 -25.02
C GLU A 19 -24.31 21.17 -25.17
N SER A 20 -24.63 20.52 -24.07
CA SER A 20 -25.65 19.46 -24.02
C SER A 20 -26.72 19.85 -23.00
N PRO A 21 -28.02 19.74 -23.36
CA PRO A 21 -29.11 20.19 -22.50
C PRO A 21 -29.40 19.18 -21.38
N GLU A 22 -29.55 19.66 -20.15
CA GLU A 22 -30.02 18.86 -19.02
C GLU A 22 -31.46 18.37 -19.23
N PRO A 23 -31.78 17.09 -18.96
CA PRO A 23 -33.15 16.62 -18.92
C PRO A 23 -33.79 16.97 -17.57
N ARG A 24 -34.92 17.69 -17.62
CA ARG A 24 -35.81 17.93 -16.48
C ARG A 24 -36.44 16.62 -16.01
N THR A 25 -36.21 16.22 -14.77
CA THR A 25 -37.00 15.19 -14.07
C THR A 25 -37.83 15.81 -12.96
N GLN A 26 -39.11 15.41 -12.92
CA GLN A 26 -40.15 15.90 -12.03
C GLN A 26 -40.03 15.26 -10.64
N ASN A 27 -40.37 16.07 -9.62
CA ASN A 27 -40.46 15.76 -8.20
C ASN A 27 -41.28 14.50 -7.88
N VAL A 28 -40.73 13.60 -7.04
CA VAL A 28 -41.50 12.76 -6.11
C VAL A 28 -40.69 12.53 -4.82
N GLY A 29 -41.27 12.88 -3.67
CA GLY A 29 -41.02 12.24 -2.37
C GLY A 29 -39.96 12.87 -1.47
N SER A 30 -40.42 13.63 -0.48
CA SER A 30 -39.62 14.25 0.58
C SER A 30 -38.98 13.23 1.54
N MET A 31 -37.66 13.10 1.50
CA MET A 31 -36.84 12.75 2.66
C MET A 31 -36.00 13.99 3.00
N GLN A 32 -35.97 14.36 4.27
CA GLN A 32 -35.21 15.52 4.76
C GLN A 32 -33.71 15.30 4.49
N ASN A 33 -33.23 15.85 3.37
CA ASN A 33 -31.82 16.03 3.08
C ASN A 33 -31.25 17.01 4.11
N ARG A 34 -30.39 16.50 5.00
CA ARG A 34 -29.40 17.34 5.66
C ARG A 34 -28.45 17.76 4.54
N GLU A 35 -28.51 19.02 4.13
CA GLU A 35 -27.69 19.57 3.03
C GLU A 35 -26.21 19.21 3.25
N LEU A 36 -25.72 18.26 2.44
CA LEU A 36 -24.31 18.03 2.25
C LEU A 36 -23.78 19.28 1.55
N LYS A 37 -23.03 20.12 2.27
CA LYS A 37 -22.28 21.20 1.63
C LYS A 37 -21.37 20.59 0.57
N THR A 38 -21.63 20.94 -0.68
CA THR A 38 -20.73 20.72 -1.81
C THR A 38 -19.36 21.28 -1.45
N TRP A 39 -18.33 20.42 -1.49
CA TRP A 39 -16.94 20.84 -1.33
C TRP A 39 -16.55 21.73 -2.53
N GLU A 40 -16.15 22.99 -2.25
CA GLU A 40 -15.61 23.90 -3.26
C GLU A 40 -14.06 23.88 -3.21
N PRO A 41 -13.37 23.65 -4.34
CA PRO A 41 -11.91 23.73 -4.39
C PRO A 41 -11.43 25.14 -4.02
N GLY A 42 -10.59 25.26 -3.00
CA GLY A 42 -9.97 26.53 -2.58
C GLY A 42 -10.51 27.15 -1.29
N ASN A 43 -11.57 26.60 -0.70
CA ASN A 43 -12.04 27.00 0.62
C ASN A 43 -11.74 25.89 1.64
N LEU A 44 -10.46 25.70 1.95
CA LEU A 44 -10.07 25.11 3.22
C LEU A 44 -10.43 26.16 4.27
N GLY A 45 -11.70 26.18 4.71
CA GLY A 45 -12.12 27.04 5.82
C GLY A 45 -11.03 26.99 6.88
N THR A 46 -10.56 28.16 7.32
CA THR A 46 -9.37 28.30 8.17
C THR A 46 -9.37 27.21 9.22
N TRP A 47 -8.49 26.23 9.07
CA TRP A 47 -8.25 25.24 10.10
C TRP A 47 -7.72 26.04 11.29
N GLU A 48 -8.57 26.30 12.28
CA GLU A 48 -8.09 26.73 13.58
C GLU A 48 -7.38 25.52 14.19
N PRO A 49 -6.10 25.65 14.57
CA PRO A 49 -5.41 24.58 15.27
C PRO A 49 -6.24 24.23 16.50
N GLY A 50 -6.88 23.06 16.48
CA GLY A 50 -7.59 22.56 17.66
C GLY A 50 -6.66 22.56 18.86
N ASN A 51 -7.19 22.85 20.05
CA ASN A 51 -6.38 22.86 21.25
C ASN A 51 -5.79 21.45 21.48
N ILE A 52 -4.47 21.32 21.53
CA ILE A 52 -3.79 20.03 21.77
C ILE A 52 -4.26 19.35 23.06
N ASP A 53 -4.81 20.11 24.00
CA ASP A 53 -5.39 19.64 25.25
C ASP A 53 -6.71 18.89 25.04
N GLU A 54 -7.50 19.23 24.02
CA GLU A 54 -8.72 18.48 23.66
C GLU A 54 -8.35 17.08 23.13
N TRP A 55 -7.22 16.98 22.43
CA TRP A 55 -6.65 15.71 21.95
C TRP A 55 -6.02 14.88 23.07
N ARG A 56 -5.79 15.43 24.28
CA ARG A 56 -5.24 14.66 25.41
C ARG A 56 -6.12 13.49 25.84
N SER A 57 -7.43 13.61 25.68
CA SER A 57 -8.38 12.52 25.93
C SER A 57 -8.18 11.33 24.96
N VAL A 58 -7.78 11.62 23.71
CA VAL A 58 -7.38 10.64 22.70
C VAL A 58 -5.95 10.13 22.94
N LEU A 59 -5.06 10.97 23.47
CA LEU A 59 -3.65 10.62 23.72
C LEU A 59 -3.44 9.66 24.88
N ASN A 60 -4.38 9.58 25.84
CA ASN A 60 -4.13 8.82 27.06
C ASN A 60 -4.16 7.31 26.78
N PRO A 61 -3.01 6.62 26.82
CA PRO A 61 -2.96 5.20 26.54
C PRO A 61 -3.64 4.44 27.68
N GLN A 62 -4.58 3.57 27.36
CA GLN A 62 -4.87 2.44 28.24
C GLN A 62 -3.81 1.38 27.91
N PRO A 63 -2.90 1.04 28.83
CA PRO A 63 -1.95 -0.02 28.58
C PRO A 63 -2.71 -1.32 28.32
N SER A 64 -2.59 -1.81 27.09
CA SER A 64 -3.04 -3.14 26.68
C SER A 64 -2.11 -4.16 27.34
N ALA A 65 -2.68 -5.13 28.06
CA ALA A 65 -1.89 -6.19 28.66
C ALA A 65 -1.25 -7.04 27.54
N LEU A 66 0.07 -7.24 27.63
CA LEU A 66 0.81 -8.10 26.73
C LEU A 66 0.40 -9.57 26.96
N SER A 67 -0.54 -10.07 26.16
CA SER A 67 -0.87 -11.51 26.14
C SER A 67 0.09 -12.26 25.20
N PRO A 68 0.68 -13.39 25.62
CA PRO A 68 1.62 -14.18 24.83
C PRO A 68 0.86 -15.01 23.78
N HIS A 69 0.36 -14.34 22.75
CA HIS A 69 -0.19 -15.00 21.56
C HIS A 69 0.89 -15.06 20.47
N PRO A 70 0.95 -16.15 19.69
CA PRO A 70 1.91 -16.28 18.60
C PRO A 70 1.70 -15.19 17.54
N SER A 71 2.80 -14.73 16.94
CA SER A 71 2.74 -13.76 15.84
C SER A 71 2.07 -14.37 14.61
N ALA A 72 1.12 -13.65 14.03
CA ALA A 72 0.45 -13.97 12.79
C ALA A 72 1.27 -13.45 11.59
N LEU A 73 1.67 -14.36 10.71
CA LEU A 73 2.33 -14.04 9.45
C LEU A 73 1.27 -13.79 8.36
N HIS A 74 1.33 -12.63 7.71
CA HIS A 74 0.47 -12.25 6.61
C HIS A 74 1.30 -12.07 5.34
N LEU A 75 0.78 -12.47 4.18
CA LEU A 75 1.47 -12.29 2.89
C LEU A 75 0.65 -11.37 1.99
N LEU A 76 1.31 -10.49 1.23
CA LEU A 76 0.71 -9.73 0.14
C LEU A 76 1.36 -10.16 -1.17
N VAL A 77 0.52 -10.58 -2.12
CA VAL A 77 0.93 -11.16 -3.42
C VAL A 77 0.23 -10.44 -4.57
N ARG A 78 0.89 -10.41 -5.73
CA ARG A 78 0.50 -9.64 -6.91
C ARG A 78 0.29 -10.49 -8.17
N THR A 79 0.67 -11.77 -8.12
CA THR A 79 0.53 -12.71 -9.25
C THR A 79 -0.04 -14.05 -8.80
N ALA A 80 -0.59 -14.81 -9.75
CA ALA A 80 -1.09 -16.17 -9.50
C ALA A 80 0.01 -17.13 -9.03
N GLU A 81 1.20 -17.03 -9.61
CA GLU A 81 2.37 -17.82 -9.20
C GLU A 81 2.75 -17.55 -7.73
N GLN A 82 2.75 -16.28 -7.31
CA GLN A 82 3.00 -15.92 -5.91
C GLN A 82 1.86 -16.40 -4.99
N LEU A 83 0.61 -16.37 -5.45
CA LEU A 83 -0.53 -16.88 -4.69
C LEU A 83 -0.41 -18.38 -4.41
N GLU A 84 -0.06 -19.18 -5.42
CA GLU A 84 0.15 -20.63 -5.25
C GLU A 84 1.21 -20.92 -4.18
N ALA A 85 2.37 -20.25 -4.27
CA ALA A 85 3.42 -20.35 -3.26
C ALA A 85 2.96 -19.88 -1.87
N ALA A 86 2.19 -18.80 -1.79
CA ALA A 86 1.67 -18.28 -0.53
C ALA A 86 0.67 -19.24 0.14
N ILE A 87 -0.15 -19.95 -0.64
CA ILE A 87 -1.10 -20.95 -0.11
C ILE A 87 -0.36 -22.12 0.54
N GLU A 88 0.72 -22.61 -0.08
CA GLU A 88 1.56 -23.67 0.49
C GLU A 88 2.17 -23.29 1.85
N LEU A 89 2.46 -21.99 2.05
CA LEU A 89 3.01 -21.48 3.30
C LEU A 89 1.99 -21.43 4.46
N ARG A 90 0.69 -21.53 4.17
CA ARG A 90 -0.41 -21.47 5.15
C ARG A 90 -0.29 -20.28 6.13
N PRO A 91 -0.11 -19.04 5.66
CA PRO A 91 -0.09 -17.86 6.53
C PRO A 91 -1.45 -17.64 7.20
N ALA A 92 -1.48 -16.72 8.18
CA ALA A 92 -2.73 -16.31 8.81
C ALA A 92 -3.69 -15.64 7.82
N SER A 93 -3.15 -14.93 6.83
CA SER A 93 -3.95 -14.41 5.71
C SER A 93 -3.11 -14.17 4.45
N ILE A 94 -3.79 -14.05 3.31
CA ILE A 94 -3.21 -13.62 2.04
C ILE A 94 -3.95 -12.39 1.53
N THR A 95 -3.22 -11.31 1.27
CA THR A 95 -3.74 -10.08 0.66
C THR A 95 -3.43 -10.07 -0.83
N LEU A 96 -4.47 -9.96 -1.64
CA LEU A 96 -4.38 -9.92 -3.10
C LEU A 96 -4.29 -8.47 -3.58
N ASP A 97 -3.20 -8.14 -4.28
CA ASP A 97 -2.95 -6.83 -4.90
C ASP A 97 -2.73 -7.01 -6.41
N TYR A 98 -3.75 -7.55 -7.08
CA TYR A 98 -3.67 -7.85 -8.51
C TYR A 98 -3.84 -6.61 -9.38
N LEU A 99 -3.17 -6.63 -10.53
CA LEU A 99 -3.29 -5.61 -11.57
C LEU A 99 -4.73 -5.45 -12.08
N GLU A 100 -5.49 -6.55 -12.14
CA GLU A 100 -6.85 -6.56 -12.65
C GLU A 100 -7.86 -7.01 -11.59
N LEU A 101 -9.03 -6.37 -11.59
CA LEU A 101 -10.10 -6.69 -10.65
C LEU A 101 -10.72 -8.07 -10.93
N TYR A 102 -10.84 -8.48 -12.19
CA TYR A 102 -11.51 -9.73 -12.56
C TYR A 102 -10.80 -10.98 -12.01
N GLY A 103 -9.47 -10.93 -11.88
CA GLY A 103 -8.69 -12.02 -11.28
C GLY A 103 -8.87 -12.14 -9.76
N LEU A 104 -9.44 -11.14 -9.08
CA LEU A 104 -9.57 -11.15 -7.62
C LEU A 104 -10.63 -12.14 -7.13
N THR A 105 -11.80 -12.25 -7.78
CA THR A 105 -12.85 -13.19 -7.35
C THR A 105 -12.37 -14.64 -7.30
N PRO A 106 -11.83 -15.24 -8.38
CA PRO A 106 -11.34 -16.62 -8.32
C PRO A 106 -10.15 -16.78 -7.36
N ALA A 107 -9.29 -15.76 -7.22
CA ALA A 107 -8.18 -15.80 -6.27
C ALA A 107 -8.67 -15.81 -4.81
N VAL A 108 -9.68 -15.01 -4.46
CA VAL A 108 -10.32 -15.02 -3.12
C VAL A 108 -10.92 -16.39 -2.83
N GLU A 109 -11.65 -16.97 -3.80
CA GLU A 109 -12.22 -18.33 -3.68
C GLU A 109 -11.13 -19.39 -3.45
N GLN A 110 -10.01 -19.29 -4.18
CA GLN A 110 -8.86 -20.20 -4.02
C GLN A 110 -8.23 -20.11 -2.62
N VAL A 111 -8.08 -18.90 -2.07
CA VAL A 111 -7.54 -18.69 -0.71
C VAL A 111 -8.48 -19.30 0.35
N TYR A 112 -9.80 -19.07 0.21
CA TYR A 112 -10.78 -19.65 1.13
C TYR A 112 -10.88 -21.17 1.01
N ALA A 113 -10.79 -21.72 -0.19
CA ALA A 113 -10.74 -23.18 -0.40
C ALA A 113 -9.54 -23.83 0.28
N ALA A 114 -8.42 -23.09 0.42
CA ALA A 114 -7.26 -23.52 1.19
C ALA A 114 -7.41 -23.31 2.72
N GLY A 115 -8.55 -22.81 3.20
CA GLY A 115 -8.82 -22.55 4.61
C GLY A 115 -7.93 -21.45 5.20
N ILE A 116 -7.65 -20.40 4.42
CA ILE A 116 -6.85 -19.22 4.81
C ILE A 116 -7.76 -17.98 4.71
N GLU A 117 -7.51 -16.96 5.53
CA GLU A 117 -8.22 -15.67 5.41
C GLU A 117 -7.75 -14.94 4.14
N ALA A 118 -8.67 -14.72 3.20
CA ALA A 118 -8.43 -13.86 2.05
C ALA A 118 -8.61 -12.38 2.42
N ARG A 119 -7.78 -11.52 1.85
CA ARG A 119 -7.92 -10.05 1.92
C ARG A 119 -7.67 -9.46 0.54
N VAL A 120 -8.15 -8.25 0.31
CA VAL A 120 -7.93 -7.54 -0.96
C VAL A 120 -7.39 -6.15 -0.74
N ALA A 121 -6.37 -5.77 -1.51
CA ALA A 121 -5.80 -4.44 -1.48
C ALA A 121 -6.63 -3.49 -2.35
N SER A 122 -7.16 -2.44 -1.74
CA SER A 122 -7.81 -1.34 -2.47
C SER A 122 -6.80 -0.50 -3.26
N PRO A 123 -7.14 0.22 -4.35
CA PRO A 123 -6.17 1.11 -5.01
C PRO A 123 -5.63 2.21 -4.09
N ARG A 124 -4.39 2.64 -4.30
CA ARG A 124 -3.78 3.78 -3.57
C ARG A 124 -4.36 5.12 -4.00
N VAL A 125 -4.70 5.25 -5.28
CA VAL A 125 -5.30 6.46 -5.86
C VAL A 125 -6.67 6.09 -6.42
N LEU A 126 -7.70 6.76 -5.90
CA LEU A 126 -9.07 6.66 -6.37
C LEU A 126 -9.48 8.01 -6.96
N LYS A 127 -9.83 8.05 -8.25
CA LYS A 127 -10.34 9.23 -8.94
C LYS A 127 -11.87 9.30 -8.81
N PRO A 128 -12.47 10.50 -9.03
CA PRO A 128 -13.90 10.61 -9.25
C PRO A 128 -14.39 9.60 -10.30
N ASP A 129 -15.62 9.11 -10.14
CA ASP A 129 -16.26 8.09 -10.99
C ASP A 129 -15.71 6.65 -10.91
N GLU A 130 -14.68 6.39 -10.11
CA GLU A 130 -14.17 5.03 -9.86
C GLU A 130 -14.97 4.26 -8.78
N GLN A 131 -16.19 4.71 -8.43
CA GLN A 131 -17.05 4.05 -7.42
C GLN A 131 -17.35 2.57 -7.74
N ARG A 132 -17.26 2.18 -9.02
CA ARG A 132 -17.39 0.78 -9.43
C ARG A 132 -16.35 -0.12 -8.75
N VAL A 133 -15.14 0.39 -8.52
CA VAL A 133 -14.08 -0.34 -7.82
C VAL A 133 -14.48 -0.59 -6.37
N VAL A 134 -15.01 0.41 -5.68
CA VAL A 134 -15.46 0.27 -4.28
C VAL A 134 -16.55 -0.78 -4.16
N ARG A 135 -17.58 -0.70 -5.01
CA ARG A 135 -18.67 -1.70 -5.05
C ARG A 135 -18.16 -3.09 -5.38
N PHE A 136 -17.16 -3.21 -6.25
CA PHE A 136 -16.55 -4.49 -6.58
C PHE A 136 -15.82 -5.09 -5.36
N LEU A 137 -14.99 -4.30 -4.66
CA LEU A 137 -14.28 -4.74 -3.47
C LEU A 137 -15.25 -5.19 -2.36
N LEU A 138 -16.34 -4.46 -2.13
CA LEU A 138 -17.37 -4.84 -1.15
C LEU A 138 -18.04 -6.17 -1.51
N LYS A 139 -18.32 -6.41 -2.80
CA LYS A 139 -18.93 -7.67 -3.27
C LYS A 139 -18.05 -8.90 -3.08
N LEU A 140 -16.73 -8.74 -2.92
CA LEU A 140 -15.84 -9.87 -2.64
C LEU A 140 -16.06 -10.46 -1.24
N GLY A 141 -16.73 -9.73 -0.34
CA GLY A 141 -17.12 -10.25 0.97
C GLY A 141 -15.96 -10.62 1.89
N CYS A 142 -14.76 -10.10 1.63
CA CYS A 142 -13.54 -10.36 2.40
C CYS A 142 -12.97 -9.06 2.98
N PRO A 143 -12.11 -9.13 4.02
CA PRO A 143 -11.43 -7.95 4.56
C PRO A 143 -10.68 -7.13 3.51
N ILE A 144 -10.69 -5.81 3.67
CA ILE A 144 -10.07 -4.87 2.74
C ILE A 144 -8.85 -4.21 3.38
N LEU A 145 -7.70 -4.28 2.70
CA LEU A 145 -6.53 -3.46 2.99
C LEU A 145 -6.73 -2.07 2.34
N VAL A 146 -7.05 -1.08 3.16
CA VAL A 146 -7.42 0.28 2.77
C VAL A 146 -6.16 1.13 2.58
N ARG A 147 -5.95 1.64 1.36
CA ARG A 147 -4.74 2.38 0.94
C ARG A 147 -4.98 3.85 0.62
N SER A 148 -6.20 4.35 0.86
CA SER A 148 -6.59 5.74 0.59
C SER A 148 -7.54 6.23 1.67
N SER A 149 -7.28 7.41 2.23
CA SER A 149 -8.16 8.05 3.22
C SER A 149 -9.52 8.41 2.61
N GLY A 150 -9.56 8.78 1.32
CA GLY A 150 -10.80 9.01 0.59
C GLY A 150 -11.66 7.76 0.50
N LEU A 151 -11.03 6.59 0.27
CA LEU A 151 -11.75 5.32 0.30
C LEU A 151 -12.21 4.95 1.73
N LEU A 152 -11.35 5.13 2.73
CA LEU A 152 -11.73 4.88 4.13
C LEU A 152 -12.97 5.69 4.52
N TYR A 153 -13.04 6.95 4.07
CA TYR A 153 -14.20 7.81 4.27
C TYR A 153 -15.44 7.30 3.52
N ALA A 154 -15.29 6.93 2.24
CA ALA A 154 -16.40 6.40 1.43
C ALA A 154 -17.00 5.12 2.05
N LEU A 155 -16.16 4.26 2.63
CA LEU A 155 -16.60 3.01 3.28
C LEU A 155 -17.37 3.23 4.59
N GLN A 156 -17.35 4.43 5.19
CA GLN A 156 -18.12 4.69 6.43
C GLN A 156 -19.64 4.64 6.22
N GLN A 157 -20.10 4.83 4.99
CA GLN A 157 -21.53 4.87 4.64
C GLN A 157 -22.06 3.52 4.14
N GLU A 158 -21.21 2.50 4.10
CA GLU A 158 -21.52 1.19 3.53
C GLU A 158 -21.57 0.13 4.63
N ASP A 159 -22.33 -0.95 4.39
CA ASP A 159 -22.14 -2.18 5.16
C ASP A 159 -20.81 -2.79 4.73
N ARG A 160 -19.82 -2.77 5.63
CA ARG A 160 -18.42 -2.97 5.28
C ARG A 160 -17.83 -4.20 5.97
N PRO A 161 -16.95 -4.94 5.26
CA PRO A 161 -16.16 -5.99 5.90
C PRO A 161 -15.14 -5.37 6.88
N VAL A 162 -14.35 -6.24 7.52
CA VAL A 162 -13.19 -5.82 8.30
C VAL A 162 -12.26 -4.95 7.45
N LEU A 163 -11.83 -3.81 8.00
CA LEU A 163 -10.91 -2.89 7.35
C LEU A 163 -9.57 -2.90 8.06
N ILE A 164 -8.50 -3.00 7.26
CA ILE A 164 -7.11 -2.94 7.72
C ILE A 164 -6.46 -1.75 7.03
N GLY A 165 -5.77 -0.88 7.79
CA GLY A 165 -5.08 0.26 7.23
C GLY A 165 -3.73 -0.13 6.64
N ASP A 166 -3.40 0.42 5.47
CA ASP A 166 -2.07 0.27 4.88
C ASP A 166 -1.15 1.44 5.22
N PHE A 167 0.16 1.27 5.01
CA PHE A 167 1.19 2.29 5.28
C PHE A 167 0.88 3.63 4.59
N SER A 168 0.22 3.55 3.42
CA SER A 168 -0.18 4.69 2.58
C SER A 168 -1.24 5.60 3.20
N LEU A 169 -1.85 5.21 4.32
CA LEU A 169 -2.70 6.10 5.12
C LEU A 169 -1.91 7.11 5.97
N ASN A 170 -0.58 7.02 5.98
CA ASN A 170 0.33 7.95 6.63
C ASN A 170 0.17 8.02 8.16
N ALA A 171 -0.09 6.88 8.81
CA ALA A 171 -0.09 6.77 10.27
C ALA A 171 1.34 6.89 10.81
N SER A 172 1.73 8.10 11.23
CA SER A 172 3.11 8.46 11.62
C SER A 172 3.31 8.68 13.11
N ASN A 173 2.24 8.72 13.89
CA ASN A 173 2.27 8.93 15.33
C ASN A 173 0.98 8.44 15.98
N SER A 174 0.92 8.48 17.32
CA SER A 174 -0.23 7.99 18.07
C SER A 174 -1.54 8.72 17.74
N LEU A 175 -1.50 10.03 17.45
CA LEU A 175 -2.69 10.81 17.08
C LEU A 175 -3.27 10.35 15.74
N SER A 176 -2.44 10.28 14.70
CA SER A 176 -2.84 9.82 13.37
C SER A 176 -3.32 8.36 13.41
N ALA A 177 -2.60 7.48 14.09
CA ALA A 177 -2.97 6.08 14.22
C ALA A 177 -4.32 5.91 14.94
N ARG A 178 -4.53 6.54 16.10
CA ARG A 178 -5.81 6.47 16.82
C ARG A 178 -6.96 7.06 16.01
N SER A 179 -6.72 8.15 15.28
CA SER A 179 -7.74 8.76 14.43
C SER A 179 -8.19 7.80 13.32
N LEU A 180 -7.24 7.13 12.67
CA LEU A 180 -7.54 6.12 11.64
C LEU A 180 -8.23 4.88 12.22
N LEU A 181 -7.81 4.41 13.40
CA LEU A 181 -8.48 3.31 14.11
C LEU A 181 -9.91 3.67 14.52
N ALA A 182 -10.16 4.93 14.92
CA ALA A 182 -11.49 5.43 15.26
C ALA A 182 -12.42 5.51 14.04
N LEU A 183 -11.88 5.61 12.83
CA LEU A 183 -12.61 5.43 11.56
C LEU A 183 -12.90 3.96 11.25
N GLY A 184 -12.74 3.06 12.22
CA GLY A 184 -13.21 1.68 12.14
C GLY A 184 -12.23 0.69 11.51
N LEU A 185 -10.95 1.03 11.46
CA LEU A 185 -9.89 0.08 11.15
C LEU A 185 -9.65 -0.85 12.35
N GLU A 186 -9.56 -2.16 12.09
CA GLU A 186 -9.20 -3.14 13.10
C GLU A 186 -7.74 -2.98 13.52
N ARG A 187 -6.85 -2.77 12.55
CA ARG A 187 -5.42 -2.49 12.74
C ARG A 187 -4.86 -1.74 11.53
N LEU A 188 -3.63 -1.27 11.62
CA LEU A 188 -2.97 -0.56 10.51
C LEU A 188 -1.47 -0.86 10.43
N ALA A 189 -0.91 -0.72 9.23
CA ALA A 189 0.52 -0.61 9.01
C ALA A 189 0.94 0.87 9.16
N PRO A 190 1.97 1.20 9.97
CA PRO A 190 2.53 2.54 10.02
C PRO A 190 3.13 2.98 8.68
N THR A 191 3.28 4.29 8.48
CA THR A 191 4.02 4.82 7.31
C THR A 191 5.46 4.34 7.29
N HIS A 192 6.06 4.31 6.10
CA HIS A 192 7.49 4.03 5.93
C HIS A 192 8.41 5.15 6.42
N ASP A 193 7.89 6.31 6.84
CA ASP A 193 8.68 7.38 7.45
C ASP A 193 9.19 7.04 8.86
N LEU A 194 8.64 6.00 9.48
CA LEU A 194 9.02 5.56 10.82
C LEU A 194 10.12 4.50 10.76
N ASN A 195 11.10 4.64 11.64
CA ASN A 195 12.08 3.59 11.89
C ASN A 195 11.52 2.51 12.83
N ALA A 196 12.27 1.41 13.01
CA ALA A 196 11.84 0.28 13.83
C ALA A 196 11.52 0.67 15.29
N ALA A 197 12.35 1.50 15.91
CA ALA A 197 12.15 1.97 17.27
C ALA A 197 10.88 2.82 17.40
N GLN A 198 10.61 3.70 16.43
CA GLN A 198 9.39 4.51 16.39
C GLN A 198 8.14 3.66 16.15
N ILE A 199 8.22 2.62 15.33
CA ILE A 199 7.13 1.64 15.16
C ILE A 199 6.87 0.91 16.48
N ALA A 200 7.93 0.49 17.17
CA ALA A 200 7.83 -0.17 18.48
C ALA A 200 7.23 0.75 19.55
N ASP A 201 7.62 2.02 19.60
CA ASP A 201 7.05 3.03 20.49
C ASP A 201 5.56 3.28 20.19
N LEU A 202 5.20 3.38 18.91
CA LEU A 202 3.81 3.52 18.48
C LEU A 202 2.97 2.32 18.93
N ALA A 203 3.49 1.10 18.74
CA ALA A 203 2.84 -0.13 19.17
C ALA A 203 2.61 -0.17 20.69
N ARG A 204 3.63 0.21 21.49
CA ARG A 204 3.50 0.35 22.94
C ARG A 204 2.43 1.39 23.33
N ALA A 205 2.31 2.48 22.58
CA ALA A 205 1.37 3.55 22.89
C ALA A 205 -0.09 3.20 22.55
N ILE A 206 -0.36 2.50 21.44
CA ILE A 206 -1.73 2.26 20.95
C ILE A 206 -2.22 0.82 21.09
N GLY A 207 -1.35 -0.10 21.51
CA GLY A 207 -1.60 -1.55 21.55
C GLY A 207 -1.00 -2.23 20.32
N GLY A 208 -0.06 -3.15 20.54
CA GLY A 208 0.70 -3.79 19.46
C GLY A 208 -0.15 -4.71 18.56
N GLU A 209 -1.28 -5.24 19.05
CA GLU A 209 -2.27 -5.93 18.21
C GLU A 209 -2.92 -5.03 17.15
N ARG A 210 -2.90 -3.71 17.35
CA ARG A 210 -3.44 -2.73 16.40
C ARG A 210 -2.44 -2.34 15.32
N ILE A 211 -1.24 -2.91 15.35
CA ILE A 211 -0.17 -2.67 14.37
C ILE A 211 0.09 -3.94 13.56
N GLU A 212 0.08 -3.79 12.23
CA GLU A 212 0.55 -4.78 11.26
C GLU A 212 1.87 -4.30 10.65
N ALA A 213 3.00 -4.79 11.17
CA ALA A 213 4.33 -4.35 10.73
C ALA A 213 4.74 -5.01 9.41
N ILE A 214 5.14 -4.21 8.42
CA ILE A 214 5.70 -4.72 7.16
C ILE A 214 7.18 -5.02 7.40
N VAL A 215 7.55 -6.31 7.38
CA VAL A 215 8.89 -6.78 7.78
C VAL A 215 9.73 -7.28 6.59
N TYR A 216 9.14 -7.35 5.40
CA TYR A 216 9.82 -7.61 4.14
C TYR A 216 9.05 -6.93 3.01
N GLN A 217 9.71 -6.12 2.19
CA GLN A 217 9.10 -5.42 1.05
C GLN A 217 10.14 -4.85 0.10
N HIS A 218 9.72 -4.46 -1.10
CA HIS A 218 10.42 -3.44 -1.87
C HIS A 218 9.70 -2.09 -1.68
N LEU A 219 10.44 -1.04 -1.34
CA LEU A 219 9.84 0.27 -1.07
C LEU A 219 9.29 0.88 -2.39
N PRO A 220 8.03 1.35 -2.44
CA PRO A 220 7.54 2.09 -3.62
C PRO A 220 8.20 3.47 -3.66
N VAL A 221 9.16 3.67 -4.57
CA VAL A 221 9.99 4.88 -4.63
C VAL A 221 9.38 5.99 -5.49
N PHE A 222 8.68 5.64 -6.56
CA PHE A 222 8.10 6.61 -7.49
C PHE A 222 6.78 6.10 -8.03
N HIS A 223 5.78 6.98 -8.11
CA HIS A 223 4.47 6.68 -8.68
C HIS A 223 4.15 7.68 -9.79
N THR A 224 3.70 7.20 -10.94
CA THR A 224 3.46 8.01 -12.14
C THR A 224 2.17 7.64 -12.84
N GLU A 225 1.44 8.66 -13.31
CA GLU A 225 0.29 8.52 -14.20
C GLU A 225 0.71 8.19 -15.65
N HIS A 226 1.98 8.39 -16.00
CA HIS A 226 2.48 8.05 -17.32
C HIS A 226 2.80 6.55 -17.42
N CYS A 227 1.99 5.82 -18.18
CA CYS A 227 2.19 4.39 -18.40
C CYS A 227 3.37 4.11 -19.35
N VAL A 228 4.53 3.76 -18.78
CA VAL A 228 5.75 3.41 -19.55
C VAL A 228 5.56 2.13 -20.37
N PHE A 229 4.70 1.21 -19.91
CA PHE A 229 4.37 0.02 -20.67
C PHE A 229 3.67 0.37 -21.98
N CYS A 230 2.61 1.18 -21.93
CA CYS A 230 1.92 1.65 -23.13
C CYS A 230 2.88 2.45 -24.03
N ARG A 231 3.64 3.38 -23.43
CA ARG A 231 4.51 4.29 -24.20
C ARG A 231 5.61 3.57 -24.99
N PHE A 232 6.21 2.53 -24.43
CA PHE A 232 7.42 1.90 -25.00
C PHE A 232 7.19 0.49 -25.55
N LEU A 233 6.13 -0.21 -25.12
CA LEU A 233 5.86 -1.60 -25.48
C LEU A 233 4.55 -1.78 -26.26
N SER A 234 3.85 -0.69 -26.59
CA SER A 234 2.64 -0.72 -27.40
C SER A 234 2.73 0.24 -28.59
N THR A 235 1.92 -0.04 -29.62
CA THR A 235 1.61 0.90 -30.70
C THR A 235 0.40 1.79 -30.38
N GLY A 236 -0.37 1.46 -29.33
CA GLY A 236 -1.49 2.25 -28.84
C GLY A 236 -1.02 3.48 -28.04
N THR A 237 -1.97 4.36 -27.72
CA THR A 237 -1.67 5.63 -27.01
C THR A 237 -2.45 5.81 -25.70
N SER A 238 -3.36 4.89 -25.39
CA SER A 238 -4.22 4.94 -24.21
C SER A 238 -4.44 3.55 -23.61
N TYR A 239 -5.05 3.49 -22.43
CA TYR A 239 -5.42 2.21 -21.82
C TYR A 239 -6.39 1.38 -22.68
N LYS A 240 -7.16 2.01 -23.58
CA LYS A 240 -8.18 1.33 -24.40
C LYS A 240 -7.60 0.55 -25.58
N ASP A 241 -6.44 0.96 -26.07
CA ASP A 241 -5.82 0.46 -27.30
C ASP A 241 -4.38 -0.04 -27.08
N CYS A 242 -3.86 -0.01 -25.85
CA CYS A 242 -2.50 -0.42 -25.57
C CYS A 242 -2.24 -1.94 -25.69
N GLY A 243 -3.28 -2.78 -25.67
CA GLY A 243 -3.12 -4.24 -25.70
C GLY A 243 -2.52 -4.84 -24.42
N HIS A 244 -2.53 -4.09 -23.31
CA HIS A 244 -2.10 -4.51 -21.97
C HIS A 244 -0.71 -5.18 -21.89
N PRO A 245 0.36 -4.59 -22.43
CA PRO A 245 1.71 -5.15 -22.34
C PRO A 245 2.20 -5.34 -20.88
N CYS A 246 1.63 -4.60 -19.93
CA CYS A 246 1.93 -4.77 -18.50
C CYS A 246 1.56 -6.14 -17.92
N GLU A 247 0.72 -6.94 -18.60
CA GLU A 247 0.37 -8.29 -18.16
C GLU A 247 1.39 -9.35 -18.58
N GLN A 248 2.15 -9.08 -19.64
CA GLN A 248 3.02 -10.07 -20.28
C GLN A 248 4.50 -9.74 -20.11
N HIS A 249 4.82 -8.49 -19.77
CA HIS A 249 6.20 -8.01 -19.66
C HIS A 249 6.57 -7.66 -18.22
N ARG A 250 7.72 -8.18 -17.78
CA ARG A 250 8.41 -7.69 -16.58
C ARG A 250 9.35 -6.55 -16.98
N VAL A 251 9.12 -5.36 -16.43
CA VAL A 251 9.89 -4.15 -16.73
C VAL A 251 10.63 -3.68 -15.48
N ALA A 252 11.86 -3.20 -15.65
CA ALA A 252 12.64 -2.59 -14.58
C ALA A 252 13.43 -1.38 -15.13
N LEU A 253 13.62 -0.37 -14.28
CA LEU A 253 14.58 0.71 -14.52
C LEU A 253 15.96 0.28 -14.00
N ARG A 254 17.02 0.54 -14.77
CA ARG A 254 18.39 0.30 -14.32
C ARG A 254 19.01 1.59 -13.80
N ASP A 255 19.56 1.57 -12.61
CA ASP A 255 20.29 2.72 -12.05
C ASP A 255 21.74 2.76 -12.54
N GLU A 256 22.49 3.78 -12.12
CA GLU A 256 23.91 3.96 -12.48
C GLU A 256 24.84 2.85 -11.94
N HIS A 257 24.40 2.13 -10.90
CA HIS A 257 25.10 0.99 -10.31
C HIS A 257 24.66 -0.35 -10.93
N GLY A 258 23.77 -0.31 -11.94
CA GLY A 258 23.26 -1.49 -12.65
C GLY A 258 22.13 -2.24 -11.92
N ARG A 259 21.65 -1.73 -10.78
CA ARG A 259 20.55 -2.34 -10.02
C ARG A 259 19.24 -2.22 -10.79
N ALA A 260 18.44 -3.28 -10.74
CA ALA A 260 17.15 -3.35 -11.42
C ALA A 260 16.01 -2.96 -10.46
N HIS A 261 15.38 -1.82 -10.70
CA HIS A 261 14.21 -1.30 -9.99
C HIS A 261 12.92 -1.74 -10.67
N PRO A 262 12.13 -2.65 -10.09
CA PRO A 262 10.92 -3.17 -10.72
C PRO A 262 9.91 -2.05 -10.99
N VAL A 263 9.27 -2.09 -12.17
CA VAL A 263 8.16 -1.20 -12.53
C VAL A 263 6.91 -2.04 -12.64
N ILE A 264 5.89 -1.74 -11.85
CA ILE A 264 4.62 -2.46 -11.84
C ILE A 264 3.47 -1.50 -12.16
N ALA A 265 2.57 -1.93 -13.03
CA ALA A 265 1.34 -1.19 -13.30
C ALA A 265 0.27 -1.47 -12.23
N ASP A 266 -0.65 -0.53 -12.02
CA ASP A 266 -1.85 -0.75 -11.22
C ASP A 266 -3.13 -0.78 -12.09
N VAL A 267 -4.27 -1.06 -11.46
CA VAL A 267 -5.60 -1.12 -12.12
C VAL A 267 -5.96 0.14 -12.91
N GLY A 268 -5.35 1.28 -12.56
CA GLY A 268 -5.57 2.59 -13.18
C GLY A 268 -4.54 2.90 -14.27
N CYS A 269 -3.77 1.91 -14.73
CA CYS A 269 -2.64 2.07 -15.66
C CYS A 269 -1.55 3.04 -15.16
N ARG A 270 -1.48 3.28 -13.85
CA ARG A 270 -0.38 4.05 -13.24
C ARG A 270 0.79 3.11 -13.01
N ASN A 271 2.00 3.64 -12.98
CA ASN A 271 3.18 2.82 -12.75
C ASN A 271 3.84 3.19 -11.43
N THR A 272 4.23 2.16 -10.68
CA THR A 272 5.02 2.30 -9.47
C THR A 272 6.40 1.69 -9.73
N VAL A 273 7.44 2.49 -9.52
CA VAL A 273 8.82 2.03 -9.44
C VAL A 273 9.07 1.61 -8.01
N PHE A 274 9.60 0.42 -7.82
CA PHE A 274 9.99 -0.13 -6.53
C PHE A 274 11.50 -0.08 -6.35
N GLY A 275 11.96 0.02 -5.10
CA GLY A 275 13.37 -0.10 -4.75
C GLY A 275 13.93 -1.43 -5.22
N ALA A 276 15.16 -1.43 -5.75
CA ALA A 276 15.80 -2.65 -6.24
C ALA A 276 16.08 -3.63 -5.09
N GLU A 277 16.61 -3.14 -3.98
CA GLU A 277 16.91 -3.92 -2.79
C GLU A 277 15.63 -4.26 -2.00
N ALA A 278 15.59 -5.46 -1.43
CA ALA A 278 14.53 -5.86 -0.53
C ALA A 278 14.79 -5.26 0.86
N GLN A 279 13.86 -4.42 1.34
CA GLN A 279 13.87 -3.91 2.70
C GLN A 279 13.36 -4.99 3.66
N GLU A 280 14.14 -5.31 4.70
CA GLU A 280 13.81 -6.39 5.64
C GLU A 280 14.09 -6.01 7.11
N ALA A 281 13.34 -6.62 8.04
CA ALA A 281 13.35 -6.26 9.45
C ALA A 281 13.97 -7.33 10.37
N SER A 282 14.78 -8.25 9.87
CA SER A 282 15.36 -9.36 10.66
C SER A 282 16.06 -8.87 11.93
N ARG A 283 16.85 -7.79 11.85
CA ARG A 283 17.55 -7.18 12.99
C ARG A 283 16.63 -6.51 14.01
N HIS A 284 15.41 -6.17 13.62
CA HIS A 284 14.44 -5.41 14.42
C HIS A 284 13.28 -6.28 14.92
N LEU A 285 13.21 -7.54 14.49
CA LEU A 285 12.04 -8.38 14.72
C LEU A 285 11.76 -8.65 16.21
N ASP A 286 12.81 -8.83 17.03
CA ASP A 286 12.66 -9.00 18.47
C ASP A 286 12.15 -7.73 19.17
N GLU A 287 12.58 -6.55 18.73
CA GLU A 287 12.08 -5.27 19.26
C GLU A 287 10.60 -5.08 18.91
N LEU A 288 10.23 -5.31 17.65
CA LEU A 288 8.86 -5.18 17.16
C LEU A 288 7.92 -6.15 17.90
N VAL A 289 8.29 -7.44 17.98
CA VAL A 289 7.50 -8.44 18.72
C VAL A 289 7.47 -8.13 20.22
N GLY A 290 8.60 -7.70 20.80
CA GLY A 290 8.70 -7.29 22.19
C GLY A 290 7.84 -6.07 22.54
N ALA A 291 7.53 -5.22 21.57
CA ALA A 291 6.57 -4.11 21.69
C ALA A 291 5.09 -4.56 21.66
N GLY A 292 4.83 -5.86 21.53
CA GLY A 292 3.50 -6.43 21.46
C GLY A 292 2.92 -6.54 20.04
N ILE A 293 3.73 -6.27 19.01
CA ILE A 293 3.28 -6.43 17.62
C ILE A 293 3.06 -7.91 17.33
N ARG A 294 1.82 -8.25 16.96
CA ARG A 294 1.40 -9.62 16.68
C ARG A 294 1.21 -9.90 15.19
N HIS A 295 0.99 -8.87 14.39
CA HIS A 295 0.76 -9.01 12.96
C HIS A 295 2.01 -8.55 12.21
N VAL A 296 2.60 -9.46 11.42
CA VAL A 296 3.74 -9.13 10.56
C VAL A 296 3.40 -9.50 9.12
N ARG A 297 3.70 -8.60 8.19
CA ARG A 297 3.37 -8.74 6.77
C ARG A 297 4.63 -8.79 5.91
N LEU A 298 4.66 -9.73 4.96
CA LEU A 298 5.63 -9.79 3.87
C LEU A 298 4.94 -9.33 2.59
N GLU A 299 5.51 -8.39 1.86
CA GLU A 299 4.97 -7.90 0.59
C GLU A 299 5.88 -8.28 -0.57
N PHE A 300 5.35 -9.07 -1.51
CA PHE A 300 6.09 -9.52 -2.70
C PHE A 300 5.69 -8.70 -3.92
N VAL A 301 6.67 -8.18 -4.63
CA VAL A 301 6.48 -7.33 -5.81
C VAL A 301 6.71 -8.10 -7.09
N HIS A 302 7.94 -8.56 -7.29
CA HIS A 302 8.41 -9.19 -8.53
C HIS A 302 9.03 -10.57 -8.30
N GLU A 303 9.10 -10.98 -7.04
CA GLU A 303 9.58 -12.27 -6.60
C GLU A 303 8.80 -13.41 -7.27
N THR A 304 9.54 -14.43 -7.65
CA THR A 304 9.05 -15.72 -8.17
C THR A 304 8.40 -16.55 -7.06
N ALA A 305 7.66 -17.60 -7.43
CA ALA A 305 7.10 -18.52 -6.44
C ALA A 305 8.16 -19.08 -5.49
N ASP A 306 9.35 -19.43 -6.00
CA ASP A 306 10.42 -19.99 -5.19
C ASP A 306 11.00 -18.97 -4.20
N GLU A 307 11.17 -17.71 -4.62
CA GLU A 307 11.57 -16.63 -3.72
C GLU A 307 10.52 -16.39 -2.63
N VAL A 308 9.22 -16.41 -2.97
CA VAL A 308 8.13 -16.35 -1.98
C VAL A 308 8.24 -17.49 -0.95
N ARG A 309 8.44 -18.73 -1.41
CA ARG A 309 8.61 -19.90 -0.51
C ARG A 309 9.82 -19.75 0.39
N ILE A 310 10.97 -19.33 -0.16
CA ILE A 310 12.22 -19.15 0.59
C ILE A 310 12.06 -18.10 1.67
N VAL A 311 11.62 -16.89 1.30
CA VAL A 311 11.45 -15.76 2.21
C VAL A 311 10.37 -16.07 3.26
N GLY A 312 9.21 -16.57 2.83
CA GLY A 312 8.11 -16.90 3.72
C GLY A 312 8.45 -18.00 4.73
N THR A 313 9.14 -19.06 4.29
CA THR A 313 9.59 -20.14 5.19
C THR A 313 10.62 -19.63 6.20
N ALA A 314 11.56 -18.78 5.77
CA ALA A 314 12.57 -18.22 6.66
C ALA A 314 11.93 -17.35 7.76
N PHE A 315 11.01 -16.46 7.41
CA PHE A 315 10.28 -15.65 8.40
C PHE A 315 9.43 -16.50 9.34
N ARG A 316 8.71 -17.50 8.82
CA ARG A 316 7.93 -18.43 9.64
C ARG A 316 8.82 -19.15 10.67
N ALA A 317 9.94 -19.71 10.22
CA ALA A 317 10.90 -20.38 11.10
C ALA A 317 11.46 -19.43 12.17
N ALA A 318 11.76 -18.18 11.82
CA ALA A 318 12.26 -17.17 12.76
C ALA A 318 11.20 -16.78 13.80
N LEU A 319 9.94 -16.58 13.38
CA LEU A 319 8.83 -16.27 14.28
C LEU A 319 8.52 -17.42 15.25
N HIS A 320 8.70 -18.67 14.81
CA HIS A 320 8.61 -19.86 15.67
C HIS A 320 9.88 -20.16 16.48
N LYS A 321 10.90 -19.28 16.40
CA LYS A 321 12.20 -19.43 17.08
C LYS A 321 12.96 -20.71 16.69
N GLU A 322 12.70 -21.26 15.50
CA GLU A 322 13.42 -22.41 14.92
C GLU A 322 14.79 -22.01 14.35
N ILE A 323 14.92 -20.74 13.92
CA ILE A 323 16.19 -20.14 13.49
C ILE A 323 16.41 -18.81 14.22
N SER A 324 17.67 -18.39 14.32
CA SER A 324 18.01 -17.08 14.87
C SER A 324 17.70 -15.95 13.88
N LEU A 325 17.54 -14.73 14.38
CA LEU A 325 17.35 -13.54 13.53
C LEU A 325 18.58 -13.24 12.65
N SER A 326 19.78 -13.58 13.13
CA SER A 326 20.99 -13.48 12.31
C SER A 326 20.98 -14.46 11.14
N GLU A 327 20.49 -15.69 11.38
CA GLU A 327 20.32 -16.70 10.33
C GLU A 327 19.25 -16.28 9.33
N LEU A 328 18.13 -15.72 9.80
CA LEU A 328 17.11 -15.12 8.94
C LEU A 328 17.72 -14.09 7.98
N GLY A 329 18.45 -13.09 8.51
CA GLY A 329 19.07 -12.06 7.68
C GLY A 329 20.08 -12.63 6.67
N THR A 330 20.81 -13.69 7.03
CA THR A 330 21.74 -14.37 6.09
C THR A 330 20.99 -15.06 4.95
N ARG A 331 19.88 -15.74 5.24
CA ARG A 331 19.05 -16.38 4.20
C ARG A 331 18.43 -15.35 3.25
N LEU A 332 17.91 -14.25 3.80
CA LEU A 332 17.31 -13.18 2.99
C LEU A 332 18.35 -12.52 2.05
N ARG A 333 19.57 -12.26 2.55
CA ARG A 333 20.67 -11.75 1.72
C ARG A 333 21.05 -12.71 0.58
N ALA A 334 21.01 -14.02 0.84
CA ALA A 334 21.31 -15.01 -0.18
C ALA A 334 20.20 -15.17 -1.23
N SER A 335 18.95 -14.83 -0.87
CA SER A 335 17.78 -14.98 -1.75
C SER A 335 17.36 -13.71 -2.48
N ALA A 336 17.97 -12.55 -2.20
CA ALA A 336 17.62 -11.28 -2.82
C ALA A 336 18.63 -10.90 -3.92
N PRO A 337 18.28 -11.00 -5.22
CA PRO A 337 19.23 -10.80 -6.32
C PRO A 337 19.89 -9.42 -6.34
N GLN A 338 19.17 -8.39 -5.89
CA GLN A 338 19.64 -7.00 -5.83
C GLN A 338 20.20 -6.61 -4.46
N GLY A 339 20.24 -7.55 -3.50
CA GLY A 339 20.63 -7.31 -2.11
C GLY A 339 19.45 -6.97 -1.19
N THR A 340 19.77 -6.83 0.09
CA THR A 340 18.82 -6.43 1.13
C THR A 340 19.27 -5.16 1.84
N THR A 341 18.32 -4.41 2.36
CA THR A 341 18.56 -3.19 3.12
C THR A 341 17.67 -3.13 4.36
N GLU A 342 18.08 -2.40 5.40
CA GLU A 342 17.16 -2.06 6.50
C GLU A 342 16.27 -0.88 6.10
N GLY A 343 16.68 -0.11 5.08
CA GLY A 343 15.95 1.05 4.57
C GLY A 343 15.57 2.02 5.68
N SER A 344 14.30 2.40 5.72
CA SER A 344 13.78 3.31 6.75
C SER A 344 13.77 2.75 8.17
N LEU A 345 13.93 1.44 8.36
CA LEU A 345 13.91 0.83 9.70
C LEU A 345 15.15 1.18 10.53
N PHE A 346 16.24 1.56 9.87
CA PHE A 346 17.52 1.88 10.51
C PHE A 346 17.77 3.38 10.57
N VAL A 347 18.20 3.87 11.73
CA VAL A 347 18.73 5.23 11.90
C VAL A 347 20.19 5.14 12.35
N PRO A 348 21.14 5.74 11.61
CA PRO A 348 22.54 5.78 12.01
C PRO A 348 22.71 6.53 13.33
N GLY A 349 23.56 6.04 14.25
CA GLY A 349 23.78 6.72 15.54
C GLY A 349 24.30 8.16 15.43
N ASN A 350 24.89 8.51 14.29
CA ASN A 350 25.40 9.86 13.99
C ASN A 350 24.45 10.69 13.10
N TYR A 351 23.16 10.36 13.01
CA TYR A 351 22.21 11.05 12.11
C TYR A 351 22.09 12.57 12.33
N LEU A 352 22.45 13.09 13.51
CA LEU A 352 22.52 14.52 13.80
C LEU A 352 23.77 15.20 13.23
N THR A 353 24.73 14.42 12.73
CA THR A 353 25.98 14.92 12.14
C THR A 353 25.84 14.89 10.62
N ILE A 354 25.71 16.07 10.01
CA ILE A 354 25.80 16.20 8.55
C ILE A 354 27.30 16.25 8.21
N PRO A 355 27.89 15.23 7.57
CA PRO A 355 29.27 15.32 7.12
C PRO A 355 29.34 16.44 6.07
N LEU A 356 30.11 17.49 6.38
CA LEU A 356 30.46 18.50 5.39
C LEU A 356 31.26 17.78 4.30
N MET A 357 30.73 17.70 3.08
CA MET A 357 31.47 17.20 1.92
C MET A 357 32.72 18.06 1.76
N GLN A 358 33.90 17.44 1.86
CA GLN A 358 35.19 18.07 1.56
C GLN A 358 35.45 18.09 0.06
#